data_AF-W4L9H1-F1
#
_entry.id   AF-W4L9H1-F1
#
_cell.length_a   1.000
_cell.length_b   1.000
_cell.length_c   1.000
_cell.angle_alpha   90.00
_cell.angle_beta   90.00
_cell.angle_gamma   90.00
#
_symmetry.space_group_name_H-M   'P 1'
#
loop_
_entity.id
_entity.type
_entity.pdbx_description
1 polymer ?
#
loop_
_entity_poly.entity_id
_entity_poly.type
_entity_poly.pdbx_seq_one_letter_code
_entity_poly.pdbx_strand_id
1 'polypeptide(L)'
;MAETEWIDLGPVETLRTQPLQQLMARRTRIALTYKDGQFSAISGVCNHVGGPLGDGDLDGDYVVCPWHYWKFHCRTGLGEPGYEGDAVPVHDVEIRDDHVYVNLTPRTRRTRIRHAPHPLARTPQREDGPIRVAGISTTAMTASYPRYSTSDALLEIAIDHAKETLACETQLIRLNDLAFRACEGFYSKSARACTWPCSITQMDPMDQLDRVYEAFVHWADVILVATPIRWGAASSLYYNSSCQLL
;
A
#
# COMPACT_ATOMS: atom_id res chain seq x y z
N MET A 1 -10.14 39.27 4.23
CA MET A 1 -10.43 38.44 3.04
C MET A 1 -9.13 37.74 2.71
N ALA A 2 -9.10 36.41 2.65
CA ALA A 2 -7.88 35.72 2.24
C ALA A 2 -7.59 36.13 0.79
N GLU A 3 -6.41 36.68 0.53
CA GLU A 3 -5.99 37.06 -0.83
C GLU A 3 -6.03 35.84 -1.74
N THR A 4 -6.75 35.98 -2.86
CA THR A 4 -6.85 34.96 -3.90
C THR A 4 -5.50 34.84 -4.58
N GLU A 5 -4.78 33.75 -4.29
CA GLU A 5 -3.43 33.55 -4.79
C GLU A 5 -3.46 32.68 -6.06
N TRP A 6 -3.58 33.34 -7.21
CA TRP A 6 -3.49 32.70 -8.51
C TRP A 6 -2.03 32.50 -8.92
N ILE A 7 -1.66 31.27 -9.22
CA ILE A 7 -0.31 30.86 -9.61
C ILE A 7 -0.33 30.35 -11.04
N ASP A 8 0.54 30.90 -11.89
CA ASP A 8 0.80 30.38 -13.23
C ASP A 8 1.46 29.01 -13.14
N LEU A 9 0.85 28.00 -13.76
CA LEU A 9 1.36 26.63 -13.87
C LEU A 9 2.12 26.40 -15.18
N GLY A 10 1.97 27.28 -16.16
CA GLY A 10 2.60 27.23 -17.47
C GLY A 10 1.63 27.16 -18.65
N PRO A 11 2.17 27.00 -19.88
CA PRO A 11 1.39 27.07 -21.11
C PRO A 11 0.36 25.93 -21.25
N VAL A 12 -0.83 26.28 -21.74
CA VAL A 12 -1.91 25.32 -22.06
C VAL A 12 -1.42 24.21 -22.98
N GLU A 13 -0.68 24.57 -24.02
CA GLU A 13 -0.16 23.63 -25.02
C GLU A 13 0.78 22.58 -24.43
N THR A 14 1.54 22.93 -23.40
CA THR A 14 2.40 21.98 -22.70
C THR A 14 1.58 21.11 -21.76
N LEU A 15 0.76 21.73 -20.92
CA LEU A 15 0.05 21.03 -19.84
C LEU A 15 -1.06 20.10 -20.36
N ARG A 16 -1.68 20.40 -21.51
CA ARG A 16 -2.73 19.55 -22.09
C ARG A 16 -2.24 18.22 -22.66
N THR A 17 -0.91 18.04 -22.81
CA THR A 17 -0.32 16.83 -23.40
C THR A 17 -0.41 15.62 -22.46
N GLN A 18 -0.59 15.85 -21.17
CA GLN A 18 -0.70 14.80 -20.16
C GLN A 18 -2.11 14.83 -19.56
N PRO A 19 -2.81 13.68 -19.51
CA PRO A 19 -4.14 13.61 -18.94
C PRO A 19 -4.14 13.91 -17.43
N LEU A 20 -3.06 13.57 -16.73
CA LEU A 20 -2.85 13.82 -15.31
C LEU A 20 -1.35 14.09 -15.07
N GLN A 21 -1.05 15.10 -14.25
CA GLN A 21 0.32 15.42 -13.88
C GLN A 21 0.43 16.06 -12.50
N GLN A 22 1.55 15.79 -11.81
CA GLN A 22 1.89 16.39 -10.52
C GLN A 22 2.65 17.70 -10.73
N LEU A 23 2.08 18.80 -10.23
CA LEU A 23 2.70 20.13 -10.27
C LEU A 23 2.95 20.67 -8.87
N MET A 24 3.94 21.55 -8.77
CA MET A 24 4.25 22.29 -7.55
C MET A 24 3.91 23.76 -7.76
N ALA A 25 2.86 24.25 -7.10
CA ALA A 25 2.51 25.65 -7.06
C ALA A 25 3.00 26.22 -5.72
N ARG A 26 4.15 26.92 -5.75
CA ARG A 26 4.95 27.30 -4.58
C ARG A 26 5.34 26.10 -3.70
N ARG A 27 4.60 25.87 -2.61
CA ARG A 27 4.80 24.75 -1.67
C ARG A 27 3.64 23.75 -1.67
N THR A 28 2.65 23.98 -2.53
CA THR A 28 1.44 23.17 -2.61
C THR A 28 1.53 22.22 -3.80
N ARG A 29 1.43 20.93 -3.51
CA ARG A 29 1.28 19.88 -4.54
C ARG A 29 -0.11 19.93 -5.13
N ILE A 30 -0.21 20.03 -6.45
CA ILE A 30 -1.46 20.03 -7.23
C ILE A 30 -1.43 18.84 -8.18
N ALA A 31 -2.52 18.07 -8.23
CA ALA A 31 -2.77 17.11 -9.29
C ALA A 31 -3.63 17.83 -10.34
N LEU A 32 -3.03 18.15 -11.49
CA LEU A 32 -3.71 18.81 -12.60
C LEU A 32 -4.16 17.74 -13.58
N THR A 33 -5.45 17.75 -13.90
CA THR A 33 -6.07 16.85 -14.88
C THR A 33 -6.49 17.66 -16.10
N TYR A 34 -6.22 17.13 -17.29
CA TYR A 34 -6.78 17.61 -18.55
C TYR A 34 -7.63 16.50 -19.18
N LYS A 35 -8.95 16.68 -19.18
CA LYS A 35 -9.90 15.69 -19.69
C LYS A 35 -11.08 16.38 -20.36
N ASP A 36 -11.51 15.86 -21.51
CA ASP A 36 -12.64 16.38 -22.28
C ASP A 36 -12.51 17.88 -22.61
N GLY A 37 -11.30 18.31 -22.95
CA GLY A 37 -11.00 19.70 -23.31
C GLY A 37 -10.98 20.68 -22.13
N GLN A 38 -11.01 20.19 -20.88
CA GLN A 38 -11.08 21.03 -19.68
C GLN A 38 -10.02 20.65 -18.66
N PHE A 39 -9.45 21.67 -18.02
CA PHE A 39 -8.57 21.49 -16.86
C PHE A 39 -9.38 21.40 -15.57
N SER A 40 -8.91 20.58 -14.64
CA SER A 40 -9.36 20.55 -13.25
C SER A 40 -8.16 20.29 -12.34
N ALA A 41 -8.23 20.79 -11.10
CA ALA A 41 -7.14 20.67 -10.15
C ALA A 41 -7.66 20.22 -8.79
N ILE A 42 -7.08 19.16 -8.26
CA ILE A 42 -7.25 18.74 -6.87
C ILE A 42 -5.90 18.80 -6.15
N SER A 43 -5.94 18.73 -4.82
CA SER A 43 -4.72 18.60 -4.02
C SER A 43 -3.94 17.37 -4.50
N GLY A 44 -2.65 17.53 -4.77
CA GLY A 44 -1.75 16.44 -5.17
C GLY A 44 -1.38 15.48 -4.03
N VAL A 45 -2.07 15.53 -2.90
CA VAL A 45 -1.74 14.75 -1.69
C VAL A 45 -2.92 13.87 -1.31
N CYS A 46 -2.77 12.56 -1.52
CA CYS A 46 -3.76 11.54 -1.17
C CYS A 46 -4.12 11.58 0.33
N ASN A 47 -5.40 11.37 0.67
CA ASN A 47 -5.85 11.31 2.07
C ASN A 47 -5.34 10.10 2.84
N HIS A 48 -5.06 8.98 2.16
CA HIS A 48 -4.62 7.74 2.80
C HIS A 48 -3.29 7.92 3.53
N VAL A 49 -2.17 7.99 2.79
CA VAL A 49 -0.82 8.13 3.37
C VAL A 49 0.03 9.22 2.70
N GLY A 50 -0.61 10.13 1.96
CA GLY A 50 0.04 11.32 1.40
C GLY A 50 0.74 11.13 0.05
N GLY A 51 0.40 10.05 -0.66
CA GLY A 51 0.90 9.76 -2.00
C GLY A 51 0.62 10.88 -3.02
N PRO A 52 1.50 11.04 -4.03
CA PRO A 52 1.38 12.07 -5.05
C PRO A 52 0.27 11.69 -6.03
N LEU A 53 -0.88 12.36 -5.94
CA LEU A 53 -2.03 12.03 -6.79
C LEU A 53 -1.77 12.33 -8.27
N GLY A 54 -0.96 13.35 -8.57
CA GLY A 54 -0.63 13.71 -9.95
C GLY A 54 0.36 12.76 -10.63
N ASP A 55 1.05 11.89 -9.88
CA ASP A 55 1.90 10.82 -10.45
C ASP A 55 1.11 9.50 -10.61
N GLY A 56 -0.21 9.56 -10.41
CA GLY A 56 -1.14 8.46 -10.53
C GLY A 56 -1.62 8.22 -11.95
N ASP A 57 -2.80 7.62 -12.05
CA ASP A 57 -3.49 7.39 -13.33
C ASP A 57 -4.94 7.89 -13.26
N LEU A 58 -5.62 7.98 -14.40
CA LEU A 58 -7.06 8.26 -14.48
C LEU A 58 -7.84 6.99 -14.78
N ASP A 59 -8.81 6.69 -13.91
CA ASP A 59 -9.84 5.68 -14.13
C ASP A 59 -11.19 6.38 -14.28
N GLY A 60 -11.61 6.60 -15.53
CA GLY A 60 -12.77 7.43 -15.86
C GLY A 60 -12.59 8.87 -15.38
N ASP A 61 -13.40 9.29 -14.40
CA ASP A 61 -13.32 10.61 -13.78
C ASP A 61 -12.55 10.62 -12.45
N TYR A 62 -11.86 9.53 -12.10
CA TYR A 62 -11.15 9.39 -10.82
C TYR A 62 -9.63 9.35 -11.00
N VAL A 63 -8.93 10.15 -10.21
CA VAL A 63 -7.48 10.09 -10.03
C VAL A 63 -7.16 8.94 -9.07
N VAL A 64 -6.42 7.95 -9.57
CA VAL A 64 -6.00 6.75 -8.83
C VAL A 64 -4.60 6.97 -8.27
N CYS A 65 -4.48 6.96 -6.94
CA CYS A 65 -3.20 7.17 -6.27
C CYS A 65 -2.19 6.06 -6.64
N PRO A 66 -0.94 6.38 -7.01
CA PRO A 66 0.04 5.38 -7.44
C PRO A 66 0.61 4.54 -6.29
N TRP A 67 0.23 4.83 -5.04
CA TRP A 67 0.71 4.10 -3.87
C TRP A 67 -0.21 2.97 -3.43
N HIS A 68 -1.53 3.20 -3.32
CA HIS A 68 -2.48 2.19 -2.82
C HIS A 68 -3.82 2.24 -3.54
N TYR A 69 -3.86 2.88 -4.71
CA TYR A 69 -5.05 3.00 -5.57
C TYR A 69 -6.24 3.78 -5.00
N TRP A 70 -6.07 4.53 -3.90
CA TRP A 70 -7.11 5.44 -3.41
C TRP A 70 -7.55 6.38 -4.51
N LYS A 71 -8.87 6.48 -4.71
CA LYS A 71 -9.47 7.22 -5.80
C LYS A 71 -10.13 8.51 -5.33
N PHE A 72 -9.94 9.57 -6.09
CA PHE A 72 -10.65 10.84 -5.91
C PHE A 72 -11.12 11.39 -7.24
N HIS A 73 -12.35 11.83 -7.33
CA HIS A 73 -12.91 12.42 -8.53
C HIS A 73 -12.12 13.67 -8.92
N CYS A 74 -11.66 13.77 -10.17
CA CYS A 74 -10.72 14.79 -10.65
C CYS A 74 -11.28 16.23 -10.58
N ARG A 75 -12.60 16.40 -10.68
CA ARG A 75 -13.29 17.70 -10.60
C ARG A 75 -13.88 18.05 -9.23
N THR A 76 -14.37 17.07 -8.48
CA THR A 76 -15.07 17.32 -7.19
C THR A 76 -14.21 17.04 -5.97
N GLY A 77 -13.11 16.29 -6.14
CA GLY A 77 -12.21 15.88 -5.07
C GLY A 77 -12.80 14.82 -4.13
N LEU A 78 -14.04 14.38 -4.35
CA LEU A 78 -14.72 13.37 -3.54
C LEU A 78 -14.13 11.98 -3.79
N GLY A 79 -14.16 11.12 -2.78
CA GLY A 79 -13.84 9.70 -2.93
C GLY A 79 -14.77 9.00 -3.93
N GLU A 80 -14.40 7.78 -4.31
CA GLU A 80 -15.23 6.94 -5.17
C GLU A 80 -16.57 6.55 -4.52
N PRO A 81 -17.54 6.01 -5.29
CA PRO A 81 -18.86 5.69 -4.77
C PRO A 81 -18.82 4.83 -3.50
N GLY A 82 -19.51 5.26 -2.44
CA GLY A 82 -19.47 4.65 -1.12
C GLY A 82 -18.38 5.20 -0.18
N TYR A 83 -17.48 6.04 -0.69
CA TYR A 83 -16.39 6.68 0.06
C TYR A 83 -16.38 8.22 -0.10
N GLU A 84 -17.50 8.83 -0.50
CA GLU A 84 -17.61 10.27 -0.82
C GLU A 84 -17.30 11.17 0.39
N GLY A 85 -17.39 10.63 1.61
CA GLY A 85 -16.98 11.32 2.83
C GLY A 85 -15.46 11.54 2.95
N ASP A 86 -14.63 10.82 2.20
CA ASP A 86 -13.18 11.05 2.11
C ASP A 86 -12.91 11.93 0.89
N ALA A 87 -12.46 13.17 1.11
CA ALA A 87 -12.35 14.17 0.05
C ALA A 87 -11.06 14.97 0.12
N VAL A 88 -10.44 15.19 -1.04
CA VAL A 88 -9.29 16.08 -1.20
C VAL A 88 -9.74 17.47 -1.67
N PRO A 89 -9.02 18.55 -1.28
CA PRO A 89 -9.35 19.90 -1.72
C PRO A 89 -9.35 20.04 -3.24
N VAL A 90 -10.33 20.78 -3.77
CA VAL A 90 -10.40 21.21 -5.18
C VAL A 90 -9.89 22.64 -5.28
N HIS A 91 -9.11 22.92 -6.32
CA HIS A 91 -8.60 24.23 -6.64
C HIS A 91 -9.24 24.74 -7.93
N ASP A 92 -9.60 26.01 -7.96
CA ASP A 92 -10.13 26.62 -9.17
C ASP A 92 -9.00 26.82 -10.18
N VAL A 93 -9.31 26.59 -11.46
CA VAL A 93 -8.37 26.70 -12.58
C VAL A 93 -8.93 27.70 -13.60
N GLU A 94 -8.08 28.57 -14.11
CA GLU A 94 -8.43 29.58 -15.11
C GLU A 94 -7.37 29.60 -16.22
N ILE A 95 -7.78 29.86 -17.46
CA ILE A 95 -6.85 30.09 -18.57
C ILE A 95 -6.80 31.60 -18.83
N ARG A 96 -5.58 32.17 -18.86
CA ARG A 96 -5.33 33.58 -19.20
C ARG A 96 -4.15 33.62 -20.15
N ASP A 97 -4.30 34.29 -21.29
CA ASP A 97 -3.22 34.47 -22.28
C ASP A 97 -2.48 33.15 -22.62
N ASP A 98 -3.24 32.09 -22.93
CA ASP A 98 -2.76 30.72 -23.22
C ASP A 98 -1.97 30.03 -22.09
N HIS A 99 -2.08 30.51 -20.86
CA HIS A 99 -1.47 29.91 -19.66
C HIS A 99 -2.52 29.41 -18.67
N VAL A 100 -2.21 28.32 -17.96
CA VAL A 100 -3.08 27.72 -16.94
C VAL A 100 -2.72 28.29 -15.58
N TYR A 101 -3.68 28.89 -14.88
CA TYR A 101 -3.54 29.41 -13.53
C TYR A 101 -4.35 28.57 -12.55
N VAL A 102 -3.82 28.38 -11.33
CA VAL A 102 -4.53 27.72 -10.22
C VAL A 102 -4.67 28.65 -9.02
N ASN A 103 -5.83 28.65 -8.39
CA ASN A 103 -6.05 29.34 -7.12
C ASN A 103 -5.58 28.45 -5.96
N LEU A 104 -4.55 28.90 -5.23
CA LEU A 104 -4.04 28.14 -4.09
C LEU A 104 -4.98 28.13 -2.88
N THR A 105 -5.96 29.03 -2.81
CA THR A 105 -7.06 28.91 -1.86
C THR A 105 -8.05 27.88 -2.40
N PRO A 106 -8.17 26.69 -1.78
CA PRO A 106 -9.03 25.66 -2.31
C PRO A 106 -10.51 26.02 -2.16
N ARG A 107 -11.31 25.70 -3.18
CA ARG A 107 -12.77 25.88 -3.19
C ARG A 107 -13.48 24.93 -2.23
N THR A 108 -12.92 23.73 -2.01
CA THR A 108 -13.45 22.73 -1.08
C THR A 108 -12.44 22.41 0.01
N ARG A 109 -12.94 21.96 1.18
CA ARG A 109 -12.09 21.55 2.30
C ARG A 109 -11.73 20.07 2.19
N ARG A 110 -10.59 19.70 2.79
CA ARG A 110 -10.21 18.29 2.98
C ARG A 110 -11.10 17.67 4.05
N THR A 111 -11.64 16.49 3.75
CA THR A 111 -12.34 15.63 4.72
C THR A 111 -11.68 14.27 4.71
N ARG A 112 -11.53 13.63 5.88
CA ARG A 112 -11.00 12.27 5.99
C ARG A 112 -11.97 11.39 6.76
N ILE A 113 -12.37 10.27 6.18
CA ILE A 113 -13.07 9.23 6.92
C ILE A 113 -12.02 8.55 7.82
N ARG A 114 -12.30 8.51 9.12
CA ARG A 114 -11.45 7.77 10.06
C ARG A 114 -11.96 6.34 10.13
N HIS A 115 -11.10 5.38 9.79
CA HIS A 115 -11.35 3.97 10.02
C HIS A 115 -10.84 3.57 11.40
N ALA A 116 -11.49 2.56 12.01
CA ALA A 116 -10.95 1.95 13.20
C ALA A 116 -9.55 1.37 12.89
N PRO A 117 -8.57 1.51 13.79
CA PRO A 117 -7.26 0.91 13.56
C PRO A 117 -7.39 -0.61 13.38
N HIS A 118 -6.62 -1.16 12.44
CA HIS A 118 -6.55 -2.60 12.26
C HIS A 118 -6.08 -3.30 13.56
N PRO A 119 -6.60 -4.50 13.91
CA PRO A 119 -6.21 -5.20 15.15
C PRO A 119 -4.70 -5.41 15.35
N LEU A 120 -3.95 -5.58 14.25
CA LEU A 120 -2.49 -5.69 14.27
C LEU A 120 -1.76 -4.39 14.65
N ALA A 121 -2.42 -3.23 14.56
CA ALA A 121 -1.83 -1.93 14.87
C ALA A 121 -1.68 -1.67 16.39
N ARG A 122 -2.15 -2.59 17.24
CA ARG A 122 -2.00 -2.51 18.70
C ARG A 122 -0.53 -2.49 19.11
N THR A 123 -0.24 -1.92 20.28
CA THR A 123 1.11 -1.92 20.84
C THR A 123 1.52 -3.36 21.20
N PRO A 124 2.67 -3.86 20.72
CA PRO A 124 3.15 -5.18 21.11
C PRO A 124 3.38 -5.26 22.61
N GLN A 125 2.84 -6.31 23.24
CA GLN A 125 3.07 -6.61 24.65
C GLN A 125 3.83 -7.94 24.75
N ARG A 126 4.89 -7.97 25.56
CA ARG A 126 5.66 -9.19 25.83
C ARG A 126 5.24 -9.69 27.20
N GLU A 127 4.52 -10.81 27.21
CA GLU A 127 4.06 -11.47 28.43
C GLU A 127 5.15 -12.38 28.99
N ASP A 128 5.14 -12.57 30.31
CA ASP A 128 6.02 -13.54 30.96
C ASP A 128 5.65 -14.97 30.55
N GLY A 129 6.64 -15.83 30.34
CA GLY A 129 6.41 -17.20 29.93
C GLY A 129 7.64 -17.87 29.32
N PRO A 130 7.49 -19.09 28.78
CA PRO A 130 8.53 -19.73 27.96
C PRO A 130 8.88 -18.87 26.74
N ILE A 131 10.10 -19.02 26.23
CA ILE A 131 10.51 -18.38 24.97
C ILE A 131 9.60 -18.88 23.85
N ARG A 132 9.08 -17.96 23.03
CA ARG A 132 8.21 -18.27 21.88
C ARG A 132 9.01 -18.27 20.58
N VAL A 133 9.05 -19.41 19.91
CA VAL A 133 9.79 -19.62 18.66
C VAL A 133 8.83 -19.82 17.49
N ALA A 134 8.86 -18.92 16.51
CA ALA A 134 8.07 -19.03 15.29
C ALA A 134 8.95 -19.56 14.14
N GLY A 135 8.57 -20.71 13.58
CA GLY A 135 9.15 -21.26 12.36
C GLY A 135 8.37 -20.79 11.14
N ILE A 136 9.06 -20.22 10.14
CA ILE A 136 8.48 -19.84 8.85
C ILE A 136 9.09 -20.68 7.75
N SER A 137 8.28 -21.57 7.19
CA SER A 137 8.64 -22.25 5.95
C SER A 137 8.31 -21.37 4.75
N THR A 138 9.32 -21.14 3.92
CA THR A 138 9.17 -20.49 2.61
C THR A 138 9.31 -21.48 1.45
N THR A 139 9.17 -22.78 1.72
CA THR A 139 9.12 -23.80 0.67
C THR A 139 7.91 -23.55 -0.22
N ALA A 140 8.13 -23.50 -1.53
CA ALA A 140 7.06 -23.53 -2.51
C ALA A 140 6.79 -24.99 -2.91
N MET A 141 5.53 -25.42 -2.83
CA MET A 141 5.15 -26.80 -3.09
C MET A 141 3.79 -26.84 -3.77
N THR A 142 3.68 -27.59 -4.87
CA THR A 142 2.37 -27.92 -5.45
C THR A 142 1.66 -28.89 -4.52
N ALA A 143 0.55 -28.44 -3.91
CA ALA A 143 -0.18 -29.22 -2.89
C ALA A 143 -0.57 -30.63 -3.36
N SER A 144 -1.00 -30.77 -4.63
CA SER A 144 -1.38 -32.07 -5.21
C SER A 144 -0.22 -33.02 -5.48
N TYR A 145 1.03 -32.54 -5.45
CA TYR A 145 2.23 -33.31 -5.76
C TYR A 145 3.34 -33.02 -4.74
N PRO A 146 3.14 -33.40 -3.47
CA PRO A 146 4.09 -33.09 -2.40
C PRO A 146 5.43 -33.79 -2.65
N ARG A 147 6.51 -33.10 -2.30
CA ARG A 147 7.89 -33.59 -2.38
C ARG A 147 8.58 -33.35 -1.05
N TYR A 148 9.61 -34.14 -0.77
CA TYR A 148 10.47 -33.86 0.36
C TYR A 148 11.19 -32.52 0.18
N SER A 149 11.14 -31.67 1.21
CA SER A 149 11.86 -30.40 1.29
C SER A 149 12.89 -30.49 2.41
N THR A 150 14.17 -30.38 2.06
CA THR A 150 15.26 -30.33 3.04
C THR A 150 15.15 -29.10 3.93
N SER A 151 14.62 -27.99 3.40
CA SER A 151 14.40 -26.76 4.17
C SER A 151 13.27 -26.93 5.18
N ASP A 152 12.18 -27.61 4.83
CA ASP A 152 11.09 -27.90 5.78
C ASP A 152 11.55 -28.89 6.84
N ALA A 153 12.23 -29.97 6.44
CA ALA A 153 12.74 -30.96 7.38
C ALA A 153 13.73 -30.35 8.39
N LEU A 154 14.64 -29.47 7.94
CA LEU A 154 15.56 -28.77 8.83
C LEU A 154 14.81 -27.82 9.79
N LEU A 155 13.77 -27.14 9.30
CA LEU A 155 12.94 -26.28 10.14
C LEU A 155 12.17 -27.07 11.19
N GLU A 156 11.58 -28.20 10.80
CA GLU A 156 10.86 -29.11 11.70
C GLU A 156 11.79 -29.62 12.81
N ILE A 157 13.00 -30.09 12.46
CA ILE A 157 14.00 -30.51 13.47
C ILE A 157 14.34 -29.38 14.44
N ALA A 158 14.52 -28.15 13.94
CA ALA A 158 14.84 -27.01 14.78
C ALA A 158 13.68 -26.63 15.72
N ILE A 159 12.44 -26.69 15.22
CA ILE A 159 11.23 -26.43 16.00
C ILE A 159 10.99 -27.50 17.05
N ASP A 160 11.14 -28.78 16.69
CA ASP A 160 11.01 -29.90 17.63
C ASP A 160 12.08 -29.82 18.72
N HIS A 161 13.33 -29.46 18.37
CA HIS A 161 14.37 -29.23 19.37
C HIS A 161 14.03 -28.09 20.33
N ALA A 162 13.54 -26.96 19.81
CA ALA A 162 13.11 -25.84 20.64
C ALA A 162 11.98 -26.25 21.60
N LYS A 163 11.00 -27.01 21.11
CA LYS A 163 9.86 -27.47 21.91
C LYS A 163 10.24 -28.51 22.95
N GLU A 164 10.94 -29.57 22.55
CA GLU A 164 11.14 -30.76 23.35
C GLU A 164 12.37 -30.67 24.26
N THR A 165 13.44 -30.01 23.78
CA THR A 165 14.71 -29.92 24.52
C THR A 165 14.82 -28.61 25.30
N LEU A 166 14.38 -27.49 24.71
CA LEU A 166 14.50 -26.17 25.32
C LEU A 166 13.23 -25.72 26.05
N ALA A 167 12.16 -26.53 26.01
CA ALA A 167 10.86 -26.23 26.60
C ALA A 167 10.26 -24.87 26.13
N CYS A 168 10.56 -24.48 24.90
CA CYS A 168 9.99 -23.28 24.27
C CYS A 168 8.54 -23.53 23.82
N GLU A 169 7.75 -22.47 23.78
CA GLU A 169 6.49 -22.48 23.03
C GLU A 169 6.79 -22.30 21.54
N THR A 170 6.18 -23.09 20.67
CA THR A 170 6.54 -23.11 19.25
C THR A 170 5.31 -23.06 18.34
N GLN A 171 5.44 -22.33 17.23
CA GLN A 171 4.49 -22.41 16.12
C GLN A 171 5.24 -22.55 14.79
N LEU A 172 4.63 -23.24 13.83
CA LEU A 172 5.17 -23.40 12.48
C LEU A 172 4.15 -22.88 11.47
N ILE A 173 4.54 -21.88 10.69
CA ILE A 173 3.73 -21.28 9.62
C ILE A 173 4.38 -21.63 8.29
N ARG A 174 3.63 -22.28 7.41
CA ARG A 174 4.06 -22.51 6.02
C ARG A 174 3.39 -21.47 5.13
N LEU A 175 4.19 -20.62 4.49
CA LEU A 175 3.64 -19.58 3.62
C LEU A 175 2.86 -20.17 2.44
N ASN A 176 3.23 -21.37 1.98
CA ASN A 176 2.54 -22.09 0.92
C ASN A 176 1.10 -22.51 1.29
N ASP A 177 0.75 -22.51 2.58
CA ASP A 177 -0.60 -22.82 3.07
C ASP A 177 -1.44 -21.55 3.25
N LEU A 178 -0.85 -20.36 3.04
CA LEU A 178 -1.51 -19.07 3.22
C LEU A 178 -1.89 -18.45 1.88
N ALA A 179 -3.08 -17.87 1.83
CA ALA A 179 -3.53 -17.02 0.73
C ALA A 179 -3.27 -15.55 1.07
N PHE A 180 -2.29 -14.93 0.43
CA PHE A 180 -2.01 -13.51 0.57
C PHE A 180 -1.53 -12.94 -0.76
N ARG A 181 -1.67 -11.63 -0.93
CA ARG A 181 -1.27 -10.93 -2.16
C ARG A 181 0.16 -10.39 -2.06
N ALA A 182 0.76 -10.26 -3.25
CA ALA A 182 1.97 -9.49 -3.44
C ALA A 182 1.83 -8.04 -2.95
N CYS A 183 2.94 -7.42 -2.54
CA CYS A 183 2.99 -5.98 -2.24
C CYS A 183 2.59 -5.07 -3.42
N GLU A 184 2.51 -5.59 -4.65
CA GLU A 184 2.17 -4.83 -5.87
C GLU A 184 3.10 -3.63 -6.15
N GLY A 185 4.32 -3.67 -5.60
CA GLY A 185 5.35 -2.66 -5.82
C GLY A 185 5.22 -1.40 -4.97
N PHE A 186 4.32 -1.38 -3.98
CA PHE A 186 4.14 -0.20 -3.11
C PHE A 186 5.42 0.19 -2.39
N TYR A 187 6.19 -0.79 -1.89
CA TYR A 187 7.48 -0.54 -1.24
C TYR A 187 8.47 0.20 -2.16
N SER A 188 8.41 -0.04 -3.47
CA SER A 188 9.30 0.57 -4.47
C SER A 188 8.90 1.99 -4.85
N LYS A 189 7.68 2.43 -4.50
CA LYS A 189 7.20 3.79 -4.79
C LYS A 189 7.74 4.81 -3.80
N SER A 190 7.79 4.45 -2.53
CA SER A 190 8.31 5.31 -1.45
C SER A 190 8.48 4.49 -0.17
N ALA A 191 9.47 4.85 0.66
CA ALA A 191 9.55 4.34 2.03
C ALA A 191 8.29 4.66 2.85
N ARG A 192 7.54 5.72 2.50
CA ARG A 192 6.26 6.09 3.13
C ARG A 192 5.04 5.38 2.54
N ALA A 193 5.20 4.69 1.42
CA ALA A 193 4.15 3.85 0.87
C ALA A 193 4.07 2.50 1.61
N CYS A 194 5.14 2.06 2.27
CA CYS A 194 5.04 0.91 3.18
C CYS A 194 4.31 1.33 4.47
N THR A 195 3.21 0.66 4.80
CA THR A 195 2.38 0.95 5.97
C THR A 195 2.41 -0.22 6.96
N TRP A 196 2.15 0.08 8.23
CA TRP A 196 1.92 -0.93 9.25
C TRP A 196 0.50 -0.79 9.81
N PRO A 197 -0.32 -1.86 9.79
CA PRO A 197 -0.13 -3.09 8.99
C PRO A 197 -0.12 -2.81 7.49
N CYS A 198 0.27 -3.78 6.65
CA CYS A 198 0.29 -3.59 5.21
C CYS A 198 -1.08 -3.16 4.66
N SER A 199 -1.09 -2.18 3.75
CA SER A 199 -2.33 -1.69 3.11
C SER A 199 -3.12 -2.81 2.44
N ILE A 200 -2.46 -3.83 1.88
CA ILE A 200 -3.14 -4.98 1.24
C ILE A 200 -3.95 -5.75 2.26
N THR A 201 -3.33 -6.12 3.38
CA THR A 201 -4.02 -6.80 4.49
C THR A 201 -5.15 -5.94 5.08
N GLN A 202 -5.02 -4.61 5.03
CA GLN A 202 -6.11 -3.71 5.44
C GLN A 202 -7.26 -3.64 4.42
N MET A 203 -6.96 -3.74 3.11
CA MET A 203 -7.95 -3.66 2.03
C MET A 203 -8.66 -4.98 1.76
N ASP A 204 -7.96 -6.10 1.94
CA ASP A 204 -8.45 -7.45 1.67
C ASP A 204 -8.60 -8.24 2.98
N PRO A 205 -9.83 -8.40 3.51
CA PRO A 205 -10.06 -9.11 4.76
C PRO A 205 -9.76 -10.62 4.67
N MET A 206 -9.56 -11.16 3.45
CA MET A 206 -9.19 -12.56 3.23
C MET A 206 -7.68 -12.76 3.11
N ASP A 207 -6.89 -11.68 3.07
CA ASP A 207 -5.43 -11.76 3.05
C ASP A 207 -4.89 -12.31 4.36
N GLN A 208 -4.18 -13.44 4.28
CA GLN A 208 -3.73 -14.20 5.45
C GLN A 208 -2.31 -13.84 5.90
N LEU A 209 -1.74 -12.75 5.39
CA LEU A 209 -0.44 -12.26 5.83
C LEU A 209 -0.50 -11.74 7.27
N ASP A 210 -1.70 -11.41 7.75
CA ASP A 210 -1.99 -11.05 9.14
C ASP A 210 -1.47 -12.09 10.14
N ARG A 211 -1.53 -13.39 9.82
CA ARG A 211 -1.00 -14.48 10.66
C ARG A 211 0.51 -14.40 10.82
N VAL A 212 1.22 -14.04 9.75
CA VAL A 212 2.68 -13.85 9.79
C VAL A 212 3.02 -12.60 10.59
N TYR A 213 2.27 -11.51 10.39
CA TYR A 213 2.44 -10.28 11.16
C TYR A 213 2.18 -10.47 12.66
N GLU A 214 1.16 -11.22 13.00
CA GLU A 214 0.83 -11.61 14.37
C GLU A 214 1.99 -12.40 15.00
N ALA A 215 2.51 -13.41 14.29
CA ALA A 215 3.68 -14.16 14.74
C ALA A 215 4.92 -13.27 14.92
N PHE A 216 5.21 -12.39 13.97
CA PHE A 216 6.46 -11.60 13.96
C PHE A 216 6.47 -10.47 14.98
N VAL A 217 5.35 -9.78 15.11
CA VAL A 217 5.30 -8.54 15.88
C VAL A 217 4.76 -8.77 17.27
N HIS A 218 3.72 -9.60 17.41
CA HIS A 218 2.99 -9.74 18.66
C HIS A 218 3.39 -10.96 19.46
N TRP A 219 3.68 -12.09 18.81
CA TRP A 219 3.85 -13.37 19.52
C TRP A 219 5.32 -13.82 19.70
N ALA A 220 6.17 -13.76 18.68
CA ALA A 220 7.48 -14.43 18.74
C ALA A 220 8.55 -13.61 19.48
N ASP A 221 9.42 -14.34 20.18
CA ASP A 221 10.69 -13.85 20.71
C ASP A 221 11.86 -14.23 19.78
N VAL A 222 11.75 -15.38 19.12
CA VAL A 222 12.72 -15.90 18.13
C VAL A 222 11.99 -16.30 16.86
N ILE A 223 12.54 -15.93 15.70
CA ILE A 223 11.99 -16.28 14.39
C ILE A 223 13.03 -17.09 13.61
N LEU A 224 12.64 -18.30 13.19
CA LEU A 224 13.44 -19.17 12.33
C LEU A 224 12.82 -19.18 10.93
N VAL A 225 13.54 -18.70 9.94
CA VAL A 225 13.07 -18.69 8.54
C VAL A 225 13.83 -19.73 7.74
N ALA A 226 13.13 -20.73 7.22
CA ALA A 226 13.71 -21.70 6.31
C ALA A 226 13.37 -21.33 4.87
N THR A 227 14.41 -21.14 4.07
CA THR A 227 14.29 -20.78 2.66
C THR A 227 15.00 -21.76 1.74
N PRO A 228 14.32 -22.31 0.72
CA PRO A 228 14.96 -23.20 -0.22
C PRO A 228 15.95 -22.41 -1.09
N ILE A 229 17.21 -22.83 -1.11
CA ILE A 229 18.18 -22.35 -2.08
C ILE A 229 17.99 -23.15 -3.37
N ARG A 230 17.42 -22.54 -4.41
CA ARG A 230 17.38 -23.13 -5.76
C ARG A 230 17.80 -22.12 -6.83
N TRP A 231 18.65 -22.57 -7.74
CA TRP A 231 19.11 -21.79 -8.89
C TRP A 231 17.95 -21.61 -9.88
N GLY A 232 17.28 -20.46 -9.81
CA GLY A 232 16.23 -20.07 -10.76
C GLY A 232 14.78 -20.43 -10.37
N ALA A 233 14.56 -21.08 -9.22
CA ALA A 233 13.21 -21.28 -8.66
C ALA A 233 13.07 -20.45 -7.39
N ALA A 234 11.98 -19.70 -7.29
CA ALA A 234 11.82 -18.73 -6.23
C ALA A 234 11.14 -19.34 -4.98
N SER A 235 11.31 -18.75 -3.80
CA SER A 235 10.61 -19.23 -2.59
C SER A 235 9.12 -18.88 -2.63
N SER A 236 8.30 -19.39 -1.70
CA SER A 236 6.90 -18.96 -1.60
C SER A 236 6.75 -17.47 -1.27
N LEU A 237 7.78 -16.83 -0.69
CA LEU A 237 7.86 -15.36 -0.61
C LEU A 237 7.78 -14.70 -1.99
N TYR A 238 8.28 -15.35 -3.03
CA TYR A 238 8.17 -14.88 -4.40
C TYR A 238 6.88 -15.38 -5.06
N TYR A 239 6.52 -16.66 -4.94
CA TYR A 239 5.37 -17.22 -5.66
C TYR A 239 4.01 -16.73 -5.18
N ASN A 240 3.81 -16.54 -3.86
CA ASN A 240 2.60 -15.89 -3.35
C ASN A 240 2.62 -14.37 -3.57
N SER A 241 3.80 -13.80 -3.88
CA SER A 241 3.99 -12.38 -4.18
C SER A 241 4.16 -12.09 -5.68
N SER A 242 3.96 -13.06 -6.55
CA SER A 242 4.02 -12.89 -7.99
C SER A 242 2.67 -13.30 -8.54
N CYS A 243 1.99 -12.35 -9.17
CA CYS A 243 0.77 -12.58 -9.95
C CYS A 243 0.94 -13.88 -10.76
N GLN A 244 0.22 -14.94 -10.39
CA GLN A 244 0.06 -16.09 -11.26
C GLN A 244 -0.79 -15.60 -12.44
N LEU A 245 -0.12 -15.11 -13.47
CA LEU A 245 -0.70 -14.99 -14.80
C LEU A 245 -1.00 -16.41 -15.28
N LEU A 246 -2.23 -16.85 -15.06
CA LEU A 246 -2.91 -17.87 -15.86
C LEU A 246 -4.06 -17.18 -16.60
#